data_AF-A0AAX6F959-F1
#
_entry.id   AF-A0AAX6F959-F1
#
_cell.length_a   1.000
_cell.length_b   1.000
_cell.length_c   1.000
_cell.angle_alpha   90.00
_cell.angle_beta   90.00
_cell.angle_gamma   90.00
#
_symmetry.space_group_name_H-M   'P 1'
#
loop_
_entity.id
_entity.type
_entity.pdbx_description
1 polymer ?
#
loop_
_entity_poly.entity_id
_entity_poly.type
_entity_poly.pdbx_seq_one_letter_code
_entity_poly.pdbx_strand_id
1 'polypeptide(L)'
;MMESISHFSSALEFGLNFRKLAVIDCLAITTYFGTKDLEVTLGINVVDEIEMVMGIIWGVLPSLSKSSEERVFDSDLAKALSAWSLLLSNIAGWRISLHMWKESLSILSFLLQNDDCWVRIAAAEAVAVIFETGRVERFSQSNEEFDEIISIIRRVVYEEKEKVNEDINQMQQSFKRVLEFIETGKFLKMSIRMYDKEEPLKVSTFAQYLQLKYKAFSWEEWLLQPP
;
A
#
# COMPACT_ATOMS: atom_id res chain seq x y z
N MET A 1 -16.84 -2.97 16.26
CA MET A 1 -15.87 -2.38 15.32
C MET A 1 -16.15 -0.89 15.10
N MET A 2 -17.38 -0.49 14.76
CA MET A 2 -17.73 0.94 14.59
C MET A 2 -17.43 1.85 15.80
N GLU A 3 -17.76 1.44 17.04
CA GLU A 3 -17.45 2.25 18.23
C GLU A 3 -15.95 2.45 18.48
N SER A 4 -15.12 1.47 18.11
CA SER A 4 -13.66 1.60 18.20
C SER A 4 -13.08 2.53 17.13
N ILE A 5 -13.69 2.61 15.94
CA ILE A 5 -13.20 3.45 14.83
C ILE A 5 -13.29 4.94 15.17
N SER A 6 -14.35 5.39 15.85
CA SER A 6 -14.47 6.80 16.26
C SER A 6 -13.39 7.20 17.27
N HIS A 7 -13.08 6.33 18.23
CA HIS A 7 -12.00 6.53 19.18
C HIS A 7 -10.62 6.57 18.50
N PHE A 8 -10.39 5.71 17.50
CA PHE A 8 -9.15 5.73 16.72
C PHE A 8 -9.02 6.96 15.83
N SER A 9 -10.11 7.42 15.21
CA SER A 9 -10.12 8.66 14.42
C SER A 9 -9.74 9.86 15.27
N SER A 10 -10.32 10.00 16.46
CA SER A 10 -9.93 11.05 17.41
C SER A 10 -8.48 10.90 17.88
N ALA A 11 -7.99 9.68 18.06
CA ALA A 11 -6.58 9.45 18.42
C ALA A 11 -5.61 9.85 17.29
N LEU A 12 -6.01 9.73 16.02
CA LEU A 12 -5.23 10.18 14.86
C LEU A 12 -5.19 11.70 14.73
N GLU A 13 -6.28 12.38 15.11
CA GLU A 13 -6.38 13.85 15.08
C GLU A 13 -5.54 14.51 16.19
N PHE A 14 -5.52 13.93 17.40
CA PHE A 14 -4.90 14.57 18.59
C PHE A 14 -3.62 13.87 19.10
N GLY A 15 -3.21 12.75 18.50
CA GLY A 15 -2.07 11.94 18.96
C GLY A 15 -0.69 12.43 18.52
N LEU A 16 0.36 12.07 19.29
CA LEU A 16 1.76 12.18 18.87
C LEU A 16 2.05 11.22 17.71
N ASN A 17 2.98 11.55 16.80
CA ASN A 17 3.21 10.81 15.54
C ASN A 17 3.42 9.30 15.73
N PHE A 18 4.18 8.87 16.75
CA PHE A 18 4.37 7.44 17.05
C PHE A 18 3.08 6.70 17.42
N ARG A 19 2.10 7.39 18.03
CA ARG A 19 0.78 6.84 18.33
C ARG A 19 -0.09 6.77 17.07
N LYS A 20 0.10 7.69 16.13
CA LYS A 20 -0.64 7.68 14.86
C LYS A 20 -0.30 6.44 14.03
N LEU A 21 0.98 6.05 13.97
CA LEU A 21 1.40 4.85 13.25
C LEU A 21 0.85 3.55 13.84
N ALA A 22 0.98 3.38 15.16
CA ALA A 22 0.44 2.21 15.84
C ALA A 22 -1.08 2.10 15.64
N VAL A 23 -1.78 3.24 15.63
CA VAL A 23 -3.21 3.29 15.33
C VAL A 23 -3.50 2.94 13.86
N ILE A 24 -2.69 3.43 12.91
CA ILE A 24 -2.83 3.07 11.48
C ILE A 24 -2.63 1.57 11.27
N ASP A 25 -1.58 0.98 11.85
CA ASP A 25 -1.32 -0.46 11.75
C ASP A 25 -2.44 -1.28 12.40
N CYS A 26 -2.89 -0.90 13.60
CA CYS A 26 -4.02 -1.54 14.27
C CYS A 26 -5.29 -1.44 13.42
N LEU A 27 -5.63 -0.27 12.88
CA LEU A 27 -6.79 -0.09 12.01
C LEU A 27 -6.68 -0.97 10.76
N ALA A 28 -5.56 -0.92 10.05
CA ALA A 28 -5.37 -1.69 8.83
C ALA A 28 -5.45 -3.21 9.07
N ILE A 29 -4.81 -3.72 10.12
CA ILE A 29 -4.83 -5.14 10.47
C ILE A 29 -6.23 -5.58 10.91
N THR A 30 -6.85 -4.85 11.84
CA THR A 30 -8.17 -5.22 12.37
C THR A 30 -9.25 -5.14 11.31
N THR A 31 -9.21 -4.14 10.43
CA THR A 31 -10.10 -4.06 9.27
C THR A 31 -9.79 -5.19 8.29
N TYR A 32 -8.53 -5.44 7.91
CA TYR A 32 -8.20 -6.50 6.95
C TYR A 32 -8.70 -7.90 7.39
N PHE A 33 -8.55 -8.24 8.68
CA PHE A 33 -9.00 -9.53 9.20
C PHE A 33 -10.48 -9.56 9.55
N GLY A 34 -10.99 -8.54 10.25
CA GLY A 34 -12.36 -8.55 10.76
C GLY A 34 -13.42 -8.47 9.65
N THR A 35 -13.09 -7.87 8.51
CA THR A 35 -14.02 -7.71 7.37
C THR A 35 -14.30 -9.02 6.63
N LYS A 36 -13.34 -9.95 6.57
CA LYS A 36 -13.50 -11.27 5.92
C LYS A 36 -14.51 -12.15 6.64
N ASP A 37 -14.51 -12.12 7.97
CA ASP A 37 -15.43 -12.93 8.78
C ASP A 37 -16.84 -12.32 8.79
N LEU A 38 -16.96 -10.98 8.74
CA LEU A 38 -18.24 -10.27 8.82
C LEU A 38 -19.03 -10.30 7.51
N GLU A 39 -18.38 -10.22 6.34
CA GLU A 39 -19.09 -10.31 5.05
C GLU A 39 -19.78 -11.68 4.88
N VAL A 40 -19.05 -12.74 5.20
CA VAL A 40 -19.52 -14.13 5.09
C VAL A 40 -20.60 -14.45 6.13
N THR A 41 -20.47 -13.91 7.34
CA THR A 41 -21.35 -14.29 8.47
C THR A 41 -22.62 -13.44 8.55
N LEU A 42 -22.55 -12.15 8.21
CA LEU A 42 -23.62 -11.18 8.51
C LEU A 42 -24.18 -10.46 7.28
N GLY A 43 -23.62 -10.66 6.09
CA GLY A 43 -24.12 -10.00 4.86
C GLY A 43 -24.06 -8.47 4.90
N ILE A 44 -23.19 -7.91 5.74
CA ILE A 44 -23.00 -6.46 5.91
C ILE A 44 -22.28 -5.91 4.66
N ASN A 45 -22.55 -4.66 4.28
CA ASN A 45 -21.76 -3.96 3.27
C ASN A 45 -20.39 -3.58 3.86
N VAL A 46 -19.49 -4.55 3.88
CA VAL A 46 -18.16 -4.45 4.44
C VAL A 46 -17.25 -3.48 3.66
N VAL A 47 -17.62 -3.15 2.42
CA VAL A 47 -16.85 -2.21 1.60
C VAL A 47 -16.90 -0.80 2.17
N ASP A 48 -18.03 -0.35 2.69
CA ASP A 48 -18.16 0.99 3.27
C ASP A 48 -17.22 1.16 4.48
N GLU A 49 -17.05 0.10 5.28
CA GLU A 49 -16.11 0.11 6.42
C GLU A 49 -14.65 0.12 5.97
N ILE A 50 -14.28 -0.68 4.96
CA ILE A 50 -12.91 -0.68 4.42
C ILE A 50 -12.59 0.70 3.82
N GLU A 51 -13.49 1.26 3.02
CA GLU A 51 -13.28 2.56 2.39
C GLU A 51 -13.26 3.71 3.41
N MET A 52 -14.06 3.64 4.48
CA MET A 52 -14.00 4.59 5.59
C MET A 52 -12.61 4.59 6.23
N VAL A 53 -12.08 3.41 6.57
CA VAL A 53 -10.75 3.30 7.20
C VAL A 53 -9.64 3.70 6.23
N MET A 54 -9.75 3.33 4.95
CA MET A 54 -8.87 3.85 3.91
C MET A 54 -8.92 5.38 3.85
N GLY A 55 -10.10 5.99 3.96
CA GLY A 55 -10.28 7.45 3.96
C GLY A 55 -9.60 8.12 5.15
N ILE A 56 -9.71 7.51 6.33
CA ILE A 56 -9.02 7.96 7.54
C ILE A 56 -7.49 7.92 7.33
N ILE A 57 -6.95 6.79 6.85
CA ILE A 57 -5.50 6.65 6.61
C ILE A 57 -5.05 7.65 5.53
N TRP A 58 -5.82 7.80 4.45
CA TRP A 58 -5.51 8.71 3.35
C TRP A 58 -5.50 10.17 3.77
N GLY A 59 -6.44 10.58 4.63
CA GLY A 59 -6.52 11.93 5.18
C GLY A 59 -5.30 12.34 6.00
N VAL A 60 -4.56 11.36 6.53
CA VAL A 60 -3.31 11.61 7.28
C VAL A 60 -2.12 11.84 6.34
N LEU A 61 -2.12 11.32 5.10
CA LEU A 61 -0.99 11.43 4.16
C LEU A 61 -0.56 12.89 3.87
N PRO A 62 -1.45 13.84 3.54
CA PRO A 62 -1.05 15.22 3.28
C PRO A 62 -0.54 15.96 4.52
N SER A 63 -1.01 15.55 5.71
CA SER A 63 -0.56 16.14 6.99
C SER A 63 0.86 15.69 7.35
N LEU A 64 1.27 14.50 6.91
CA LEU A 64 2.64 13.99 7.07
C LEU A 64 3.62 14.62 6.07
N SER A 65 3.12 15.15 4.94
CA SER A 65 3.94 15.74 3.86
C SER A 65 4.27 17.23 4.05
N LYS A 66 3.54 17.98 4.88
CA LYS A 66 3.65 19.45 4.98
C LYS A 66 4.42 19.98 6.21
N SER A 67 4.78 19.14 7.16
CA SER A 67 5.51 19.56 8.36
C SER A 67 7.02 19.69 8.07
N SER A 68 7.55 20.90 8.22
CA SER A 68 8.92 21.32 7.90
C SER A 68 10.02 20.78 8.84
N GLU A 69 9.78 19.70 9.58
CA GLU A 69 10.73 19.13 10.54
C GLU A 69 11.19 17.72 10.09
N GLU A 70 12.33 17.71 9.38
CA GLU A 70 13.30 16.64 9.07
C GLU A 70 12.95 15.14 9.27
N ARG A 71 13.02 14.38 8.16
CA ARG A 71 13.36 12.93 7.94
C ARG A 71 12.63 11.83 8.70
N VAL A 72 11.97 12.10 9.82
CA VAL A 72 11.21 11.08 10.59
C VAL A 72 9.88 10.76 9.89
N PHE A 73 9.39 11.63 9.01
CA PHE A 73 8.07 11.55 8.39
C PHE A 73 7.97 10.67 7.14
N ASP A 74 9.08 10.42 6.43
CA ASP A 74 9.02 9.64 5.18
C ASP A 74 8.76 8.15 5.47
N SER A 75 9.32 7.62 6.57
CA SER A 75 8.98 6.28 7.07
C SER A 75 7.51 6.18 7.48
N ASP A 76 6.96 7.23 8.08
CA ASP A 76 5.57 7.29 8.52
C ASP A 76 4.61 7.34 7.33
N LEU A 77 4.98 8.09 6.30
CA LEU A 77 4.25 8.19 5.04
C LEU A 77 4.26 6.86 4.28
N ALA A 78 5.42 6.20 4.19
CA ALA A 78 5.55 4.88 3.56
C ALA A 78 4.70 3.82 4.26
N LYS A 79 4.64 3.84 5.60
CA LYS A 79 3.79 2.95 6.40
C LYS A 79 2.31 3.20 6.18
N ALA A 80 1.87 4.46 6.27
CA ALA A 80 0.49 4.84 6.03
C ALA A 80 0.04 4.43 4.62
N LEU A 81 0.89 4.64 3.62
CA LEU A 81 0.60 4.25 2.24
C LEU A 81 0.53 2.73 2.07
N SER A 82 1.45 1.99 2.72
CA SER A 82 1.43 0.52 2.72
C SER A 82 0.17 -0.04 3.40
N ALA A 83 -0.28 0.57 4.49
CA ALA A 83 -1.50 0.21 5.20
C ALA A 83 -2.75 0.47 4.33
N TRP A 84 -2.78 1.61 3.63
CA TRP A 84 -3.83 1.91 2.65
C TRP A 84 -3.86 0.90 1.50
N SER A 85 -2.69 0.54 0.93
CA SER A 85 -2.58 -0.47 -0.13
C SER A 85 -3.01 -1.87 0.33
N LEU A 86 -2.75 -2.23 1.59
CA LEU A 86 -3.24 -3.48 2.19
C LEU A 86 -4.76 -3.53 2.17
N LEU A 87 -5.42 -2.47 2.62
CA LEU A 87 -6.89 -2.40 2.65
C LEU A 87 -7.47 -2.41 1.23
N LEU A 88 -6.87 -1.66 0.31
CA LEU A 88 -7.26 -1.67 -1.10
C LEU A 88 -7.16 -3.08 -1.70
N SER A 89 -6.11 -3.83 -1.36
CA SER A 89 -5.92 -5.21 -1.81
C SER A 89 -7.00 -6.19 -1.33
N ASN A 90 -7.82 -5.76 -0.36
CA ASN A 90 -8.89 -6.54 0.23
C ASN A 90 -10.27 -6.21 -0.38
N ILE A 91 -10.39 -5.13 -1.17
CA ILE A 91 -11.64 -4.76 -1.84
C ILE A 91 -11.69 -5.42 -3.22
N ALA A 92 -12.79 -6.11 -3.53
CA ALA A 92 -13.05 -6.52 -4.90
C ALA A 92 -13.24 -5.26 -5.76
N GLY A 93 -12.37 -5.03 -6.75
CA GLY A 93 -12.24 -3.76 -7.48
C GLY A 93 -13.53 -3.13 -8.01
N TRP A 94 -14.57 -3.93 -8.30
CA TRP A 94 -15.88 -3.44 -8.74
C TRP A 94 -16.68 -2.68 -7.68
N ARG A 95 -16.35 -2.79 -6.39
CA ARG A 95 -17.07 -2.15 -5.28
C ARG A 95 -16.49 -0.81 -4.80
N ILE A 96 -15.34 -0.39 -5.31
CA ILE A 96 -14.65 0.84 -4.88
C ILE A 96 -15.43 2.10 -5.29
N SER A 97 -15.62 3.06 -4.41
CA SER A 97 -16.31 4.32 -4.71
C SER A 97 -15.58 5.12 -5.79
N LEU A 98 -16.32 5.50 -6.83
CA LEU A 98 -15.82 6.31 -7.95
C LEU A 98 -15.42 7.74 -7.52
N HIS A 99 -16.04 8.26 -6.45
CA HIS A 99 -15.90 9.67 -6.08
C HIS A 99 -14.85 9.94 -5.01
N MET A 100 -14.51 8.94 -4.19
CA MET A 100 -13.60 9.15 -3.07
C MET A 100 -12.12 9.17 -3.48
N TRP A 101 -11.76 8.49 -4.57
CA TRP A 101 -10.36 8.21 -4.90
C TRP A 101 -9.86 8.88 -6.17
N LYS A 102 -10.68 9.71 -6.82
CA LYS A 102 -10.43 10.25 -8.17
C LYS A 102 -9.13 11.06 -8.33
N GLU A 103 -8.55 11.57 -7.25
CA GLU A 103 -7.30 12.36 -7.24
C GLU A 103 -6.09 11.58 -6.72
N SER A 104 -6.29 10.30 -6.37
CA SER A 104 -5.25 9.51 -5.72
C SER A 104 -4.06 9.24 -6.62
N LEU A 105 -4.26 9.07 -7.93
CA LEU A 105 -3.14 8.87 -8.87
C LEU A 105 -2.26 10.10 -9.02
N SER A 106 -2.85 11.31 -9.03
CA SER A 106 -2.06 12.54 -9.07
C SER A 106 -1.17 12.66 -7.82
N ILE A 107 -1.71 12.30 -6.64
CA ILE A 107 -0.95 12.25 -5.39
C ILE A 107 0.13 11.16 -5.46
N LEU A 108 -0.17 9.96 -5.95
CA LEU A 108 0.80 8.88 -6.10
C LEU A 108 1.91 9.23 -7.09
N SER A 109 1.59 9.93 -8.18
CA SER A 109 2.57 10.46 -9.16
C SER A 109 3.57 11.40 -8.49
N PHE A 110 3.08 12.27 -7.60
CA PHE A 110 3.94 13.12 -6.77
C PHE A 110 4.83 12.29 -5.82
N LEU A 111 4.26 11.30 -5.12
CA LEU A 111 4.99 10.46 -4.17
C LEU A 111 6.04 9.53 -4.82
N LEU A 112 5.82 9.10 -6.08
CA LEU A 112 6.80 8.32 -6.85
C LEU A 112 8.12 9.07 -7.10
N GLN A 113 8.09 10.39 -6.98
CA GLN A 113 9.22 11.29 -7.18
C GLN A 113 9.78 11.87 -5.87
N ASN A 114 9.37 11.33 -4.72
CA ASN A 114 9.89 11.71 -3.40
C ASN A 114 11.40 11.37 -3.26
N ASP A 115 12.11 11.98 -2.32
CA ASP A 115 13.54 11.70 -2.07
C ASP A 115 13.76 10.37 -1.33
N ASP A 116 12.79 9.93 -0.52
CA ASP A 116 12.86 8.70 0.27
C ASP A 116 12.49 7.46 -0.54
N CYS A 117 13.37 6.44 -0.51
CA CYS A 117 13.20 5.20 -1.26
C CYS A 117 11.97 4.41 -0.83
N TRP A 118 11.62 4.42 0.46
CA TRP A 118 10.49 3.67 1.01
C TRP A 118 9.15 4.28 0.65
N VAL A 119 9.05 5.62 0.64
CA VAL A 119 7.87 6.34 0.13
C VAL A 119 7.63 5.99 -1.33
N ARG A 120 8.67 6.05 -2.16
CA ARG A 120 8.60 5.70 -3.58
C ARG A 120 8.19 4.24 -3.79
N ILE A 121 8.74 3.32 -3.01
CA ILE A 121 8.36 1.89 -3.04
C ILE A 121 6.88 1.73 -2.72
N ALA A 122 6.41 2.32 -1.62
CA ALA A 122 5.03 2.20 -1.19
C ALA A 122 4.06 2.80 -2.23
N ALA A 123 4.44 3.92 -2.86
CA ALA A 123 3.66 4.54 -3.94
C ALA A 123 3.59 3.64 -5.18
N ALA A 124 4.71 3.06 -5.62
CA ALA A 124 4.74 2.15 -6.76
C ALA A 124 3.90 0.89 -6.51
N GLU A 125 3.95 0.35 -5.29
CA GLU A 125 3.14 -0.80 -4.88
C GLU A 125 1.64 -0.46 -4.80
N ALA A 126 1.28 0.73 -4.32
CA ALA A 126 -0.09 1.22 -4.33
C ALA A 126 -0.64 1.33 -5.77
N VAL A 127 0.16 1.89 -6.68
CA VAL A 127 -0.17 1.95 -8.12
C VAL A 127 -0.40 0.54 -8.67
N ALA A 128 0.47 -0.42 -8.37
CA ALA A 128 0.32 -1.79 -8.86
C ALA A 128 -1.01 -2.43 -8.41
N VAL A 129 -1.41 -2.24 -7.15
CA VAL A 129 -2.70 -2.74 -6.67
C VAL A 129 -3.87 -2.03 -7.35
N ILE A 130 -3.79 -0.72 -7.56
CA ILE A 130 -4.81 0.03 -8.32
C ILE A 130 -4.96 -0.56 -9.73
N PHE A 131 -3.86 -0.84 -10.43
CA PHE A 131 -3.89 -1.53 -11.74
C PHE A 131 -4.52 -2.93 -11.63
N GLU A 132 -4.19 -3.69 -10.59
CA GLU A 132 -4.74 -5.03 -10.37
C GLU A 132 -6.25 -5.03 -10.12
N THR A 133 -6.83 -3.94 -9.59
CA THR A 133 -8.30 -3.83 -9.46
C THR A 133 -9.03 -3.88 -10.80
N GLY A 134 -8.33 -3.58 -11.92
CA GLY A 134 -8.92 -3.42 -13.25
C GLY A 134 -9.88 -2.24 -13.35
N ARG A 135 -9.83 -1.30 -12.39
CA ARG A 135 -10.73 -0.14 -12.25
C ARG A 135 -9.97 1.16 -12.03
N VAL A 136 -8.90 1.33 -12.80
CA VAL A 136 -7.96 2.45 -12.69
C VAL A 136 -8.65 3.81 -12.89
N GLU A 137 -9.74 3.84 -13.68
CA GLU A 137 -10.59 5.01 -13.90
C GLU A 137 -11.25 5.57 -12.62
N ARG A 138 -11.29 4.79 -11.54
CA ARG A 138 -11.81 5.23 -10.24
C ARG A 138 -10.81 6.06 -9.45
N PHE A 139 -9.55 6.05 -9.88
CA PHE A 139 -8.43 6.67 -9.18
C PHE A 139 -7.83 7.86 -9.94
N SER A 140 -8.23 8.05 -11.21
CA SER A 140 -7.70 9.08 -12.10
C SER A 140 -8.70 10.20 -12.40
N GLN A 141 -8.20 11.40 -12.65
CA GLN A 141 -8.99 12.49 -13.22
C GLN A 141 -9.01 12.41 -14.75
N SER A 142 -7.93 11.89 -15.35
CA SER A 142 -7.78 11.71 -16.79
C SER A 142 -7.10 10.38 -17.15
N ASN A 143 -7.10 10.03 -18.44
CA ASN A 143 -6.33 8.89 -18.93
C ASN A 143 -4.83 9.21 -19.05
N GLU A 144 -4.46 10.47 -19.14
CA GLU A 144 -3.07 10.91 -19.34
C GLU A 144 -2.21 10.65 -18.09
N GLU A 145 -2.82 10.65 -16.91
CA GLU A 145 -2.15 10.34 -15.64
C GLU A 145 -1.54 8.93 -15.62
N PHE A 146 -2.13 7.97 -16.33
CA PHE A 146 -1.59 6.61 -16.41
C PHE A 146 -0.27 6.58 -17.18
N ASP A 147 -0.23 7.26 -18.32
CA ASP A 147 0.95 7.34 -19.16
C ASP A 147 2.08 8.08 -18.43
N GLU A 148 1.75 9.13 -17.68
CA GLU A 148 2.69 9.83 -16.82
C GLU A 148 3.28 8.92 -15.75
N ILE A 149 2.45 8.20 -14.99
CA ILE A 149 2.91 7.26 -13.96
C ILE A 149 3.81 6.16 -14.55
N ILE A 150 3.43 5.58 -15.68
CA ILE A 150 4.24 4.56 -16.36
C ILE A 150 5.59 5.17 -16.79
N SER A 151 5.59 6.41 -17.29
CA SER A 151 6.82 7.09 -17.68
C SER A 151 7.76 7.32 -16.48
N ILE A 152 7.22 7.71 -15.32
CA ILE A 152 7.97 7.87 -14.09
C ILE A 152 8.57 6.53 -13.67
N ILE A 153 7.77 5.46 -13.62
CA ILE A 153 8.24 4.13 -13.22
C ILE A 153 9.36 3.65 -14.14
N ARG A 154 9.21 3.80 -15.47
CA ARG A 154 10.26 3.45 -16.44
C ARG A 154 11.55 4.22 -16.19
N ARG A 155 11.45 5.53 -15.95
CA ARG A 155 12.60 6.38 -15.66
C ARG A 155 13.41 5.82 -14.50
N VAL A 156 12.76 5.48 -13.38
CA VAL A 156 13.42 4.91 -12.19
C VAL A 156 14.06 3.55 -12.44
N VAL A 157 13.42 2.68 -13.24
CA VAL A 157 13.94 1.35 -13.57
C VAL A 157 15.20 1.42 -14.42
N TYR A 158 15.26 2.38 -15.34
CA TYR A 158 16.37 2.54 -16.29
C TYR A 158 17.39 3.61 -15.90
N GLU A 159 17.14 4.36 -14.82
CA GLU A 159 18.09 5.33 -14.25
C GLU A 159 19.39 4.62 -13.84
N GLU A 160 20.52 5.12 -14.36
CA GLU A 160 21.85 4.63 -14.02
C GLU A 160 22.22 5.03 -12.59
N LYS A 161 22.92 4.15 -11.88
CA LYS A 161 23.31 4.38 -10.48
C LYS A 161 24.56 5.25 -10.44
N GLU A 162 24.45 6.43 -9.84
CA GLU A 162 25.64 7.19 -9.44
C GLU A 162 26.37 6.54 -8.25
N LYS A 163 25.62 5.88 -7.36
CA LYS A 163 26.16 5.20 -6.17
C LYS A 163 25.36 3.95 -5.82
N VAL A 164 26.03 2.88 -5.42
CA VAL A 164 25.38 1.65 -4.93
C VAL A 164 24.90 1.89 -3.49
N ASN A 165 23.59 1.86 -3.30
CA ASN A 165 22.92 1.89 -1.99
C ASN A 165 21.90 0.73 -1.95
N GLU A 166 21.82 0.01 -0.83
CA GLU A 166 20.88 -1.11 -0.65
C GLU A 166 19.43 -0.66 -0.80
N ASP A 167 19.06 0.48 -0.22
CA ASP A 167 17.69 1.04 -0.34
C ASP A 167 17.33 1.36 -1.79
N ILE A 168 18.28 1.94 -2.55
CA ILE A 168 18.10 2.24 -3.98
C ILE A 168 17.96 0.95 -4.80
N ASN A 169 18.75 -0.08 -4.46
CA ASN A 169 18.65 -1.38 -5.12
C ASN A 169 17.27 -2.01 -4.87
N GLN A 170 16.79 -1.98 -3.62
CA GLN A 170 15.48 -2.50 -3.25
C GLN A 170 14.35 -1.72 -3.92
N MET A 171 14.47 -0.39 -3.99
CA MET A 171 13.55 0.48 -4.71
C MET A 171 13.48 0.11 -6.18
N GLN A 172 14.60 0.06 -6.90
CA GLN A 172 14.62 -0.30 -8.32
C GLN A 172 14.09 -1.71 -8.57
N GLN A 173 14.38 -2.68 -7.70
CA GLN A 173 13.79 -4.03 -7.80
C GLN A 173 12.27 -4.01 -7.63
N SER A 174 11.75 -3.20 -6.70
CA SER A 174 10.31 -3.02 -6.53
C SER A 174 9.68 -2.40 -7.78
N PHE A 175 10.26 -1.31 -8.28
CA PHE A 175 9.80 -0.62 -9.49
C PHE A 175 9.83 -1.53 -10.71
N LYS A 176 10.88 -2.35 -10.86
CA LYS A 176 10.97 -3.33 -11.96
C LYS A 176 9.82 -4.33 -11.89
N ARG A 177 9.50 -4.86 -10.69
CA ARG A 177 8.37 -5.78 -10.50
C ARG A 177 7.03 -5.12 -10.84
N VAL A 178 6.85 -3.86 -10.42
CA VAL A 178 5.65 -3.08 -10.72
C VAL A 178 5.53 -2.85 -12.23
N LEU A 179 6.61 -2.46 -12.90
CA LEU A 179 6.64 -2.22 -14.35
C LEU A 179 6.30 -3.50 -15.13
N GLU A 180 6.95 -4.61 -14.80
CA GLU A 180 6.67 -5.93 -15.42
C GLU A 180 5.19 -6.32 -15.24
N PHE A 181 4.62 -6.09 -14.06
CA PHE A 181 3.21 -6.34 -13.80
C PHE A 181 2.30 -5.47 -14.66
N ILE A 182 2.53 -4.15 -14.71
CA ILE A 182 1.71 -3.21 -15.48
C ILE A 182 1.76 -3.52 -16.98
N GLU A 183 2.95 -3.84 -17.51
CA GLU A 183 3.12 -4.08 -18.95
C GLU A 183 2.59 -5.44 -19.41
N THR A 184 2.67 -6.47 -18.56
CA THR A 184 2.32 -7.85 -18.96
C THR A 184 0.96 -8.30 -18.42
N GLY A 185 0.41 -7.60 -17.42
CA GLY A 185 -0.74 -8.02 -16.64
C GLY A 185 -0.49 -9.29 -15.79
N LYS A 186 0.75 -9.77 -15.72
CA LYS A 186 1.11 -11.00 -15.02
C LYS A 186 1.98 -10.68 -13.82
N PHE A 187 1.51 -11.10 -12.64
CA PHE A 187 2.36 -11.07 -11.46
C PHE A 187 3.36 -12.23 -11.49
N LEU A 188 4.62 -11.96 -11.12
CA LEU A 188 5.65 -12.99 -11.03
C LEU A 188 5.24 -14.02 -9.99
N LYS A 189 4.94 -15.24 -10.45
CA LYS A 189 4.55 -16.33 -9.55
C LYS A 189 5.71 -16.64 -8.60
N MET A 190 5.52 -16.29 -7.33
CA MET A 190 6.52 -16.51 -6.28
C MET A 190 6.10 -17.70 -5.42
N SER A 191 7.07 -18.48 -4.96
CA SER A 191 6.86 -19.60 -4.05
C SER A 191 7.61 -19.34 -2.74
N ILE A 192 6.88 -19.18 -1.64
CA ILE A 192 7.47 -18.99 -0.31
C ILE A 192 7.42 -20.33 0.42
N ARG A 193 8.58 -20.84 0.84
CA ARG A 193 8.64 -22.03 1.69
C ARG A 193 8.32 -21.63 3.13
N MET A 194 7.35 -22.32 3.73
CA MET A 194 7.07 -22.22 5.16
C MET A 194 7.75 -23.41 5.86
N TYR A 195 8.29 -23.19 7.05
CA TYR A 195 9.11 -24.17 7.78
C TYR A 195 8.40 -25.53 8.00
N ASP A 196 7.06 -25.52 8.07
CA ASP A 196 6.23 -26.68 8.43
C ASP A 196 5.22 -27.07 7.32
N LYS A 197 5.47 -26.71 6.06
CA LYS A 197 4.60 -27.11 4.94
C LYS A 197 5.41 -27.76 3.82
N GLU A 198 4.97 -28.96 3.40
CA GLU A 198 5.54 -29.68 2.26
C GLU A 198 5.37 -28.90 0.95
N GLU A 199 4.23 -28.23 0.77
CA GLU A 199 3.98 -27.40 -0.40
C GLU A 199 4.28 -25.91 -0.11
N PRO A 200 5.05 -25.23 -0.99
CA PRO A 200 5.30 -23.81 -0.82
C PRO A 200 4.03 -22.99 -1.08
N LEU A 201 3.87 -21.90 -0.32
CA LEU A 201 2.81 -20.93 -0.55
C LEU A 201 3.05 -20.24 -1.90
N LYS A 202 2.12 -20.41 -2.83
CA LYS A 202 2.15 -19.78 -4.15
C LYS A 202 1.50 -18.41 -4.06
N VAL A 203 2.22 -17.39 -4.50
CA VAL A 203 1.75 -16.01 -4.64
C VAL A 203 1.58 -15.75 -6.13
N SER A 204 0.37 -15.40 -6.55
CA SER A 204 0.00 -15.22 -7.96
C SER A 204 -0.60 -13.87 -8.30
N THR A 205 -0.82 -13.01 -7.30
CA THR A 205 -1.35 -11.65 -7.47
C THR A 205 -0.50 -10.65 -6.69
N PHE A 206 -0.53 -9.39 -7.12
CA PHE A 206 0.17 -8.29 -6.45
C PHE A 206 -0.43 -8.04 -5.06
N ALA A 207 -1.74 -8.17 -4.93
CA ALA A 207 -2.49 -8.11 -3.68
C ALA A 207 -2.00 -9.16 -2.68
N GLN A 208 -1.85 -10.44 -3.09
CA GLN A 208 -1.32 -11.49 -2.21
C GLN A 208 0.12 -11.18 -1.77
N TYR A 209 0.93 -10.65 -2.68
CA TYR A 209 2.29 -10.22 -2.35
C TYR A 209 2.31 -9.11 -1.30
N LEU A 210 1.50 -8.04 -1.44
CA LEU A 210 1.44 -6.98 -0.44
C LEU A 210 0.88 -7.45 0.89
N GLN A 211 -0.14 -8.31 0.88
CA GLN A 211 -0.71 -8.88 2.10
C GLN A 211 0.32 -9.69 2.90
N LEU A 212 1.24 -10.38 2.21
CA LEU A 212 2.34 -11.10 2.85
C LEU A 212 3.46 -10.16 3.28
N LYS A 213 3.84 -9.19 2.44
CA LYS A 213 4.88 -8.20 2.74
C LYS A 213 4.52 -7.36 3.95
N TYR A 214 3.29 -6.86 4.04
CA TYR A 214 2.82 -6.05 5.16
C TYR A 214 2.88 -6.83 6.48
N LYS A 215 2.55 -8.13 6.44
CA LYS A 215 2.74 -9.02 7.59
C LYS A 215 4.23 -9.18 7.91
N ALA A 216 5.08 -9.50 6.94
CA ALA A 216 6.51 -9.65 7.21
C ALA A 216 7.12 -8.40 7.86
N PHE A 217 6.72 -7.20 7.42
CA PHE A 217 7.16 -5.90 7.96
C PHE A 217 6.62 -5.60 9.37
N SER A 218 5.39 -6.04 9.71
CA SER A 218 4.79 -5.85 11.03
C SER A 218 5.27 -6.87 12.09
N TRP A 219 5.89 -7.97 11.66
CA TRP A 219 6.25 -9.11 12.52
C TRP A 219 7.75 -9.44 12.46
N GLU A 220 8.62 -8.47 12.17
CA GLU A 220 10.08 -8.65 11.98
C GLU A 220 10.85 -9.28 13.16
N GLU A 221 10.20 -9.71 14.25
CA GLU A 221 10.84 -10.54 15.27
C GLU A 221 10.99 -12.04 14.90
N TRP A 222 10.30 -12.58 13.88
CA TRP A 222 10.23 -14.06 13.75
C TRP A 222 10.61 -14.70 12.40
N LEU A 223 10.78 -13.96 11.31
CA LEU A 223 10.88 -14.58 9.97
C LEU A 223 12.15 -14.33 9.17
N LEU A 224 13.14 -13.60 9.69
CA LEU A 224 14.42 -13.40 9.01
C LEU A 224 15.60 -13.76 9.93
N GLN A 225 15.75 -15.07 10.20
CA GLN A 225 17.08 -15.65 10.38
C GLN A 225 17.35 -16.49 9.13
N PRO A 226 18.37 -16.18 8.32
CA PRO A 226 18.84 -17.13 7.33
C PRO A 226 19.48 -18.34 8.07
N PRO A 227 19.53 -19.53 7.46
CA PRO A 227 20.37 -20.61 7.97
C PRO A 227 21.85 -20.21 8.04
#